data_AF-C1N5V4-F1
#
_entry.id   AF-C1N5V4-F1
#
_cell.length_a   1.000
_cell.length_b   1.000
_cell.length_c   1.000
_cell.angle_alpha   90.00
_cell.angle_beta   90.00
_cell.angle_gamma   90.00
#
_symmetry.space_group_name_H-M   'P 1'
#
loop_
_entity.id
_entity.type
_entity.pdbx_description
1 polymer ?
#
loop_
_entity_poly.entity_id
_entity_poly.type
_entity_poly.pdbx_seq_one_letter_code
_entity_poly.pdbx_strand_id
1 'polypeptide(L)'
;MAPGATGASAAVARLARAPAAPRRVARARAPPPARARVAFRARAAVFSEEDAPSTRAASSRSARSSASSSSSSSSSSSSSSHGAADSGGYLAVSPCASLRGVVPIAGAKNAVLALLAGALACGDEVVLRDVPIGLADVRAMIDVLRSVGARVDVGGEDANTANTPSSGVVVVHARAEDLRASPSADAVAKLRASFFAAGPILARAGRVSMPLPGGCAIGARPVDLHLDGFRALGAVVEVTSRGVVEARAIARDGKLRGAGTHVMRFPSVGATHAIVMAASLAVGDTTIVNAAAEPEIEDLAAMLNASGAKIRGAGTSVITIEGVGVAGSGEKGDGGGGGTGRGGLGGCAHDAIPDRIEAGTMLVVAACVGSTLTLSPVIPEHMTATTALLIDAGCSIDVGDEVGGESKSKSNSNSNSNSTSRRRSMTITPPPRGGLRAVDFTTAPYPGVPTDMQPQLCVLNACAEGVAIVRETVFESRWSHVPELRRMGVECDFVDADGDDAVANANANANANAGRALRIVGVGARGLRRADVRGSDLRASAALIVAGLAGPTRVAGLAHLDRGYEGLDAKLRGVGADVERRPVPPRK
;
A
#
# COMPACT_ATOMS: atom_id res chain seq x y z
N MET A 1 20.43 67.82 -40.72
CA MET A 1 20.18 67.11 -41.98
C MET A 1 18.93 66.27 -41.79
N ALA A 2 17.93 66.55 -42.62
CA ALA A 2 16.63 65.89 -42.60
C ALA A 2 16.72 64.40 -43.03
N PRO A 3 15.65 63.63 -42.80
CA PRO A 3 15.63 62.17 -42.67
C PRO A 3 14.93 61.47 -43.85
N GLY A 4 14.72 60.15 -43.76
CA GLY A 4 13.76 59.41 -44.59
C GLY A 4 14.26 58.00 -44.91
N ALA A 5 13.44 56.95 -45.00
CA ALA A 5 11.98 56.94 -45.10
C ALA A 5 11.47 55.49 -44.88
N THR A 6 10.27 55.40 -44.30
CA THR A 6 9.11 54.57 -44.73
C THR A 6 9.31 53.07 -45.04
N GLY A 7 8.44 52.15 -44.61
CA GLY A 7 7.06 52.33 -44.18
C GLY A 7 6.39 50.99 -43.89
N ALA A 8 5.19 51.14 -43.33
CA ALA A 8 4.25 50.09 -42.95
C ALA A 8 3.74 49.25 -44.13
N SER A 9 3.29 48.02 -43.87
CA SER A 9 1.86 47.68 -43.96
C SER A 9 1.62 46.18 -43.72
N ALA A 10 0.50 45.92 -43.06
CA ALA A 10 -0.10 44.63 -42.79
C ALA A 10 -0.73 43.95 -44.02
N ALA A 11 -1.23 42.73 -43.77
CA ALA A 11 -1.95 41.80 -44.65
C ALA A 11 -1.05 40.98 -45.59
N VAL A 12 -1.09 39.65 -45.62
CA VAL A 12 -2.23 38.83 -46.05
C VAL A 12 -2.20 37.45 -45.39
N ALA A 13 -3.36 37.03 -44.89
CA ALA A 13 -3.67 35.67 -44.51
C ALA A 13 -3.83 34.76 -45.74
N ARG A 14 -3.31 33.52 -45.68
CA ARG A 14 -4.01 32.24 -45.97
C ARG A 14 -3.07 31.13 -46.45
N LEU A 15 -3.41 29.91 -45.99
CA LEU A 15 -3.08 28.57 -46.50
C LEU A 15 -1.65 28.10 -46.16
N ALA A 16 -1.43 26.96 -45.50
CA ALA A 16 -1.97 25.67 -45.86
C ALA A 16 -2.31 24.74 -44.68
N ARG A 17 -3.34 23.93 -44.92
CA ARG A 17 -3.92 22.90 -44.06
C ARG A 17 -2.98 21.72 -43.82
N ALA A 18 -3.15 21.11 -42.65
CA ALA A 18 -2.65 19.79 -42.27
C ALA A 18 -3.03 18.69 -43.28
N PRO A 19 -2.16 17.70 -43.55
CA PRO A 19 -2.50 16.57 -44.39
C PRO A 19 -3.42 15.59 -43.65
N ALA A 20 -4.48 15.18 -44.36
CA ALA A 20 -5.51 14.25 -43.90
C ALA A 20 -4.98 12.81 -43.75
N ALA A 21 -5.48 12.12 -42.73
CA ALA A 21 -5.24 10.71 -42.47
C ALA A 21 -5.76 9.80 -43.61
N PRO A 22 -5.06 8.71 -43.95
CA PRO A 22 -5.48 7.82 -45.02
C PRO A 22 -6.73 7.00 -44.62
N ARG A 23 -7.70 6.96 -45.56
CA ARG A 23 -8.97 6.24 -45.47
C ARG A 23 -8.76 4.73 -45.29
N ARG A 24 -9.48 4.16 -44.32
CA ARG A 24 -9.69 2.71 -44.14
C ARG A 24 -10.25 2.08 -45.41
N VAL A 25 -9.52 1.11 -45.96
CA VAL A 25 -10.04 0.18 -46.96
C VAL A 25 -10.74 -0.96 -46.22
N ALA A 26 -12.02 -1.19 -46.55
CA ALA A 26 -12.82 -2.28 -46.02
C ALA A 26 -12.25 -3.63 -46.49
N ARG A 27 -11.73 -4.45 -45.56
CA ARG A 27 -11.46 -5.88 -45.82
C ARG A 27 -12.74 -6.68 -45.60
N ALA A 28 -13.16 -7.39 -46.64
CA ALA A 28 -14.26 -8.33 -46.61
C ALA A 28 -14.00 -9.45 -45.57
N ARG A 29 -15.03 -9.75 -44.78
CA ARG A 29 -15.07 -10.87 -43.82
C ARG A 29 -15.07 -12.19 -44.58
N ALA A 30 -14.08 -13.06 -44.30
CA ALA A 30 -14.17 -14.48 -44.61
C ALA A 30 -15.09 -15.18 -43.58
N PRO A 31 -15.90 -16.17 -43.99
CA PRO A 31 -16.83 -16.87 -43.09
C PRO A 31 -16.08 -17.83 -42.13
N PRO A 32 -16.63 -18.09 -40.94
CA PRO A 32 -16.02 -19.00 -39.97
C PRO A 32 -16.14 -20.47 -40.43
N PRO A 33 -15.15 -21.34 -40.13
CA PRO A 33 -15.25 -22.76 -40.44
C PRO A 33 -16.33 -23.46 -39.58
N ALA A 34 -16.96 -24.46 -40.19
CA ALA A 34 -18.12 -25.18 -39.68
C ALA A 34 -17.84 -25.94 -38.36
N ARG A 35 -18.80 -25.84 -37.42
CA ARG A 35 -18.85 -26.61 -36.18
C ARG A 35 -19.02 -28.11 -36.49
N ALA A 36 -18.04 -28.93 -36.12
CA ALA A 36 -18.24 -30.37 -36.02
C ALA A 36 -19.08 -30.68 -34.78
N ARG A 37 -20.30 -31.21 -35.00
CA ARG A 37 -21.13 -31.83 -33.97
C ARG A 37 -20.53 -33.21 -33.64
N VAL A 38 -20.12 -33.42 -32.40
CA VAL A 38 -20.05 -34.77 -31.83
C VAL A 38 -21.00 -34.79 -30.65
N ALA A 39 -22.13 -35.48 -30.86
CA ALA A 39 -23.06 -35.85 -29.81
C ALA A 39 -22.58 -37.17 -29.19
N PHE A 40 -22.55 -37.29 -27.86
CA PHE A 40 -22.86 -38.56 -27.23
C PHE A 40 -23.40 -38.42 -25.79
N ARG A 41 -24.72 -38.65 -25.72
CA ARG A 41 -25.53 -39.32 -24.69
C ARG A 41 -25.29 -39.05 -23.19
N ALA A 42 -26.30 -38.40 -22.63
CA ALA A 42 -26.75 -38.59 -21.25
C ALA A 42 -27.26 -40.03 -21.00
N ARG A 43 -26.98 -40.56 -19.80
CA ARG A 43 -27.80 -41.56 -19.13
C ARG A 43 -27.93 -41.18 -17.65
N ALA A 44 -29.18 -41.07 -17.20
CA ALA A 44 -29.60 -40.91 -15.82
C ALA A 44 -30.06 -42.26 -15.24
N ALA A 45 -29.87 -42.44 -13.94
CA ALA A 45 -30.62 -43.27 -12.96
C ALA A 45 -29.75 -43.28 -11.67
N VAL A 46 -30.13 -42.73 -10.51
CA VAL A 46 -31.23 -43.01 -9.56
C VAL A 46 -31.13 -44.38 -8.88
N PHE A 47 -31.41 -44.38 -7.56
CA PHE A 47 -31.39 -45.42 -6.51
C PHE A 47 -30.08 -45.52 -5.69
N SER A 48 -30.05 -45.64 -4.36
CA SER A 48 -31.03 -45.51 -3.25
C SER A 48 -30.27 -45.68 -1.91
N GLU A 49 -30.96 -45.43 -0.80
CA GLU A 49 -30.53 -45.50 0.61
C GLU A 49 -30.05 -46.88 1.12
N GLU A 50 -29.57 -46.85 2.38
CA GLU A 50 -29.30 -47.93 3.36
C GLU A 50 -27.97 -48.70 3.22
N ASP A 51 -27.04 -48.54 4.18
CA ASP A 51 -27.05 -49.26 5.46
C ASP A 51 -25.75 -49.01 6.26
N ALA A 52 -25.87 -48.94 7.59
CA ALA A 52 -24.74 -49.10 8.52
C ALA A 52 -24.40 -50.61 8.66
N PRO A 53 -23.19 -50.98 9.15
CA PRO A 53 -23.16 -51.35 10.56
C PRO A 53 -21.85 -51.07 11.32
N SER A 54 -22.05 -51.23 12.63
CA SER A 54 -21.22 -51.18 13.81
C SER A 54 -20.01 -52.13 13.91
N THR A 55 -19.04 -51.70 14.74
CA THR A 55 -18.26 -52.48 15.75
C THR A 55 -17.38 -53.64 15.27
N ARG A 56 -16.08 -53.62 15.62
CA ARG A 56 -15.52 -54.22 16.86
C ARG A 56 -13.99 -54.14 16.89
N ALA A 57 -13.47 -54.10 18.10
CA ALA A 57 -12.06 -54.06 18.48
C ALA A 57 -11.38 -55.44 18.43
N ALA A 58 -10.06 -55.45 18.26
CA ALA A 58 -9.05 -56.37 18.85
C ALA A 58 -7.69 -56.02 18.21
N SER A 59 -6.74 -55.39 18.91
CA SER A 59 -5.74 -55.98 19.80
C SER A 59 -4.92 -57.13 19.19
N SER A 60 -3.64 -56.88 18.90
CA SER A 60 -2.57 -57.86 19.16
C SER A 60 -1.21 -57.17 19.26
N ARG A 61 -0.54 -57.50 20.36
CA ARG A 61 0.81 -57.11 20.80
C ARG A 61 1.92 -57.83 20.00
N SER A 62 3.14 -57.36 20.27
CA SER A 62 4.43 -58.10 20.28
C SER A 62 5.22 -58.06 18.98
N ALA A 63 6.55 -58.03 18.93
CA ALA A 63 7.64 -57.57 19.80
C ALA A 63 8.94 -57.75 18.99
N ARG A 64 9.91 -56.86 19.24
CA ARG A 64 11.38 -57.07 19.32
C ARG A 64 12.09 -57.97 18.28
N SER A 65 13.10 -57.39 17.60
CA SER A 65 14.55 -57.70 17.77
C SER A 65 15.35 -57.08 16.60
N SER A 66 16.09 -55.98 16.82
CA SER A 66 17.56 -55.92 16.98
C SER A 66 18.39 -56.34 15.77
N ALA A 67 19.08 -55.38 15.14
CA ALA A 67 20.53 -55.47 14.86
C ALA A 67 21.07 -54.12 14.36
N SER A 68 22.26 -53.82 14.86
CA SER A 68 23.13 -52.65 14.71
C SER A 68 23.74 -52.44 13.33
N SER A 69 23.90 -51.17 12.94
CA SER A 69 25.16 -50.64 12.41
C SER A 69 25.26 -49.11 12.57
N SER A 70 26.24 -48.68 13.35
CA SER A 70 26.94 -47.38 13.29
C SER A 70 27.58 -47.21 11.90
N SER A 71 27.87 -46.05 11.30
CA SER A 71 28.06 -44.65 11.69
C SER A 71 28.13 -43.86 10.37
N SER A 72 27.63 -42.63 10.26
CA SER A 72 28.51 -41.46 10.28
C SER A 72 27.69 -40.17 10.18
N SER A 73 28.15 -39.20 10.95
CA SER A 73 27.61 -37.88 11.25
C SER A 73 27.67 -36.90 10.08
N SER A 74 26.56 -36.21 9.83
CA SER A 74 26.58 -34.82 9.34
C SER A 74 25.49 -34.03 10.06
N SER A 75 25.93 -33.18 10.99
CA SER A 75 25.10 -32.24 11.72
C SER A 75 24.67 -31.10 10.80
N SER A 76 23.44 -31.16 10.29
CA SER A 76 22.74 -30.00 9.77
C SER A 76 21.84 -29.46 10.88
N SER A 77 22.24 -28.32 11.43
CA SER A 77 21.44 -27.51 12.33
C SER A 77 20.22 -26.98 11.57
N SER A 78 19.09 -27.67 11.72
CA SER A 78 17.79 -27.15 11.32
C SER A 78 17.45 -25.99 12.26
N SER A 79 17.51 -24.77 11.71
CA SER A 79 16.95 -23.58 12.34
C SER A 79 15.44 -23.76 12.42
N SER A 80 14.98 -24.10 13.61
CA SER A 80 13.58 -24.12 13.99
C SER A 80 12.99 -22.72 13.80
N SER A 81 12.11 -22.61 12.80
CA SER A 81 11.23 -21.48 12.61
C SER A 81 10.47 -21.23 13.91
N HIS A 82 10.80 -20.12 14.58
CA HIS A 82 10.02 -19.60 15.68
C HIS A 82 8.68 -19.11 15.12
N GLY A 83 7.72 -20.02 15.04
CA GLY A 83 6.31 -19.67 14.95
C GLY A 83 5.95 -18.95 16.24
N ALA A 84 5.75 -17.63 16.16
CA ALA A 84 5.07 -16.90 17.21
C ALA A 84 3.75 -17.62 17.47
N ALA A 85 3.52 -18.02 18.72
CA ALA A 85 2.31 -18.68 19.14
C ALA A 85 1.12 -17.79 18.76
N ASP A 86 0.28 -18.28 17.85
CA ASP A 86 -0.96 -17.65 17.42
C ASP A 86 -1.95 -17.69 18.59
N SER A 87 -1.85 -16.71 19.49
CA SER A 87 -2.92 -16.39 20.43
C SER A 87 -4.11 -15.71 19.73
N GLY A 88 -4.10 -15.66 18.39
CA GLY A 88 -4.98 -14.84 17.58
C GLY A 88 -6.39 -15.40 17.53
N GLY A 89 -7.36 -14.54 17.84
CA GLY A 89 -8.75 -14.79 17.51
C GLY A 89 -9.00 -14.87 15.99
N TYR A 90 -10.24 -15.13 15.64
CA TYR A 90 -10.75 -15.05 14.27
C TYR A 90 -11.88 -14.03 14.20
N LEU A 91 -12.12 -13.52 13.00
CA LEU A 91 -13.29 -12.68 12.72
C LEU A 91 -14.39 -13.60 12.17
N ALA A 92 -15.50 -13.70 12.89
CA ALA A 92 -16.72 -14.29 12.38
C ALA A 92 -17.43 -13.24 11.53
N VAL A 93 -17.62 -13.53 10.25
CA VAL A 93 -18.26 -12.62 9.28
C VAL A 93 -19.51 -13.30 8.75
N SER A 94 -20.67 -12.71 8.99
CA SER A 94 -21.94 -13.18 8.44
C SER A 94 -22.27 -12.42 7.14
N PRO A 95 -22.97 -13.07 6.19
CA PRO A 95 -23.45 -12.39 4.99
C PRO A 95 -24.35 -11.23 5.36
N CYS A 96 -24.07 -10.06 4.80
CA CYS A 96 -24.86 -8.88 5.07
C CYS A 96 -25.95 -8.69 4.01
N ALA A 97 -27.16 -8.38 4.45
CA ALA A 97 -28.28 -8.10 3.55
C ALA A 97 -28.26 -6.67 3.00
N SER A 98 -27.81 -5.70 3.82
CA SER A 98 -27.69 -4.29 3.45
C SER A 98 -26.75 -3.57 4.44
N LEU A 99 -25.90 -2.71 3.91
CA LEU A 99 -25.13 -1.73 4.66
C LEU A 99 -25.67 -0.33 4.40
N ARG A 100 -25.60 0.57 5.37
CA ARG A 100 -26.02 1.97 5.20
C ARG A 100 -25.22 2.88 6.13
N GLY A 101 -24.99 4.10 5.66
CA GLY A 101 -24.42 5.18 6.46
C GLY A 101 -23.13 5.74 5.89
N VAL A 102 -22.47 6.53 6.73
CA VAL A 102 -21.20 7.19 6.43
C VAL A 102 -20.08 6.43 7.12
N VAL A 103 -19.05 6.07 6.37
CA VAL A 103 -17.85 5.40 6.89
C VAL A 103 -16.75 6.44 7.09
N PRO A 104 -16.24 6.62 8.32
CA PRO A 104 -15.08 7.46 8.57
C PRO A 104 -13.79 6.81 8.05
N ILE A 105 -13.04 7.52 7.22
CA ILE A 105 -11.75 7.08 6.68
C ILE A 105 -10.62 7.68 7.52
N ALA A 106 -9.69 6.83 7.97
CA ALA A 106 -8.55 7.26 8.79
C ALA A 106 -7.44 7.87 7.93
N GLY A 107 -6.44 8.49 8.57
CA GLY A 107 -5.24 8.94 7.85
C GLY A 107 -4.44 7.77 7.26
N ALA A 108 -3.78 8.03 6.13
CA ALA A 108 -3.07 7.03 5.36
C ALA A 108 -1.86 6.49 6.10
N LYS A 109 -1.89 5.21 6.46
CA LYS A 109 -0.75 4.56 7.14
C LYS A 109 0.55 4.69 6.31
N ASN A 110 0.47 4.52 4.99
CA ASN A 110 1.65 4.64 4.12
C ASN A 110 2.22 6.07 4.07
N ALA A 111 1.38 7.11 4.18
CA ALA A 111 1.83 8.50 4.29
C ALA A 111 2.44 8.76 5.67
N VAL A 112 1.72 8.39 6.74
CA VAL A 112 2.13 8.60 8.13
C VAL A 112 3.49 7.99 8.45
N LEU A 113 3.79 6.79 7.94
CA LEU A 113 5.12 6.19 8.13
C LEU A 113 6.24 7.04 7.50
N ALA A 114 5.98 7.68 6.36
CA ALA A 114 6.93 8.57 5.71
C ALA A 114 7.00 9.94 6.41
N LEU A 115 5.87 10.50 6.85
CA LEU A 115 5.80 11.75 7.62
C LEU A 115 6.57 11.63 8.95
N LEU A 116 6.38 10.53 9.69
CA LEU A 116 7.13 10.25 10.92
C LEU A 116 8.63 10.18 10.66
N ALA A 117 9.06 9.46 9.61
CA ALA A 117 10.47 9.44 9.23
C ALA A 117 10.96 10.85 8.82
N GLY A 118 10.15 11.60 8.07
CA GLY A 118 10.45 12.96 7.61
C GLY A 118 10.58 13.98 8.75
N ALA A 119 9.90 13.77 9.87
CA ALA A 119 10.08 14.58 11.06
C ALA A 119 11.53 14.52 11.60
N LEU A 120 12.29 13.44 11.33
CA LEU A 120 13.71 13.38 11.66
C LEU A 120 14.56 14.36 10.83
N ALA A 121 14.07 14.85 9.67
CA ALA A 121 14.75 15.89 8.89
C ALA A 121 14.63 17.28 9.53
N CYS A 122 13.71 17.46 10.49
CA CYS A 122 13.42 18.73 11.14
C CYS A 122 14.21 18.85 12.46
N GLY A 123 14.71 20.05 12.75
CA GLY A 123 15.39 20.39 13.99
C GLY A 123 14.45 20.90 15.08
N ASP A 124 13.34 21.52 14.70
CA ASP A 124 12.28 21.96 15.60
C ASP A 124 11.10 20.97 15.63
N GLU A 125 10.08 21.30 16.43
CA GLU A 125 8.90 20.45 16.65
C GLU A 125 8.07 20.24 15.37
N VAL A 126 7.69 18.98 15.12
CA VAL A 126 6.74 18.61 14.06
C VAL A 126 5.48 18.02 14.68
N VAL A 127 4.32 18.59 14.36
CA VAL A 127 3.00 18.15 14.82
C VAL A 127 2.26 17.46 13.69
N LEU A 128 2.03 16.17 13.79
CA LEU A 128 1.27 15.38 12.83
C LEU A 128 -0.15 15.11 13.36
N ARG A 129 -1.17 15.40 12.57
CA ARG A 129 -2.59 15.10 12.88
C ARG A 129 -3.13 14.02 11.96
N ASP A 130 -4.30 13.48 12.33
CA ASP A 130 -4.96 12.37 11.65
C ASP A 130 -4.09 11.11 11.58
N VAL A 131 -3.31 10.86 12.65
CA VAL A 131 -2.42 9.69 12.73
C VAL A 131 -3.21 8.49 13.23
N PRO A 132 -3.26 7.35 12.51
CA PRO A 132 -3.95 6.14 12.97
C PRO A 132 -3.09 5.40 14.02
N ILE A 133 -3.09 5.91 15.26
CA ILE A 133 -2.22 5.47 16.36
C ILE A 133 -2.53 4.04 16.83
N GLY A 134 -3.69 3.49 16.46
CA GLY A 134 -4.08 2.10 16.69
C GLY A 134 -3.20 1.08 15.95
N LEU A 135 -2.53 1.48 14.87
CA LEU A 135 -1.83 0.55 13.97
C LEU A 135 -0.46 0.11 14.50
N ALA A 136 -0.19 -1.19 14.45
CA ALA A 136 1.07 -1.77 14.91
C ALA A 136 2.29 -1.21 14.15
N ASP A 137 2.19 -0.97 12.84
CA ASP A 137 3.28 -0.42 12.03
C ASP A 137 3.60 1.04 12.43
N VAL A 138 2.58 1.84 12.80
CA VAL A 138 2.78 3.24 13.26
C VAL A 138 3.51 3.26 14.60
N ARG A 139 3.10 2.40 15.55
CA ARG A 139 3.79 2.24 16.84
C ARG A 139 5.23 1.79 16.67
N ALA A 140 5.48 0.83 15.77
CA ALA A 140 6.84 0.39 15.46
C ALA A 140 7.71 1.50 14.86
N MET A 141 7.16 2.38 14.02
CA MET A 141 7.90 3.55 13.52
C MET A 141 8.21 4.54 14.65
N ILE A 142 7.27 4.77 15.58
CA ILE A 142 7.51 5.60 16.76
C ILE A 142 8.67 5.02 17.60
N ASP A 143 8.73 3.70 17.78
CA ASP A 143 9.84 3.03 18.46
C ASP A 143 11.18 3.23 17.73
N VAL A 144 11.18 3.20 16.39
CA VAL A 144 12.38 3.51 15.59
C VAL A 144 12.85 4.95 15.85
N LEU A 145 11.95 5.92 15.78
CA LEU A 145 12.25 7.34 16.07
C LEU A 145 12.83 7.51 17.49
N ARG A 146 12.19 6.91 18.50
CA ARG A 146 12.67 6.95 19.89
C ARG A 146 14.05 6.31 20.04
N SER A 147 14.31 5.21 19.33
CA SER A 147 15.61 4.52 19.39
C SER A 147 16.77 5.37 18.85
N VAL A 148 16.50 6.32 17.95
CA VAL A 148 17.49 7.26 17.42
C VAL A 148 17.55 8.57 18.20
N GLY A 149 16.87 8.65 19.35
CA GLY A 149 16.96 9.80 20.26
C GLY A 149 15.85 10.85 20.09
N ALA A 150 14.90 10.66 19.15
CA ALA A 150 13.78 11.58 19.03
C ALA A 150 12.80 11.41 20.22
N ARG A 151 12.34 12.52 20.78
CA ARG A 151 11.21 12.51 21.72
C ARG A 151 9.92 12.51 20.91
N VAL A 152 9.04 11.56 21.20
CA VAL A 152 7.74 11.42 20.50
C VAL A 152 6.62 11.36 21.52
N ASP A 153 5.80 12.41 21.54
CA ASP A 153 4.59 12.50 22.35
C ASP A 153 3.38 12.13 21.48
N VAL A 154 2.50 11.29 22.01
CA VAL A 154 1.31 10.80 21.31
C VAL A 154 0.08 11.25 22.09
N GLY A 155 -0.76 12.06 21.46
CA GLY A 155 -2.04 12.54 21.98
C GLY A 155 -3.22 12.02 21.15
N GLY A 156 -4.39 11.93 21.78
CA GLY A 156 -5.58 11.29 21.22
C GLY A 156 -6.23 10.41 22.29
N GLU A 157 -7.57 10.45 22.36
CA GLU A 157 -8.39 9.96 23.48
C GLU A 157 -8.08 8.53 23.94
N ASP A 158 -8.28 8.31 25.24
CA ASP A 158 -8.02 7.11 26.02
C ASP A 158 -8.17 5.80 25.26
N ALA A 159 -7.20 4.90 25.45
CA ALA A 159 -7.18 3.53 24.94
C ALA A 159 -8.36 2.62 25.43
N ASN A 160 -9.40 3.20 26.03
CA ASN A 160 -10.50 2.51 26.71
C ASN A 160 -11.87 2.67 26.03
N THR A 161 -12.00 3.45 24.95
CA THR A 161 -13.22 3.51 24.12
C THR A 161 -13.04 2.67 22.86
N ALA A 162 -13.32 1.37 22.97
CA ALA A 162 -13.18 0.37 21.90
C ALA A 162 -14.05 0.56 20.64
N ASN A 163 -14.67 1.74 20.44
CA ASN A 163 -15.72 1.96 19.44
C ASN A 163 -15.55 3.22 18.57
N THR A 164 -14.40 3.90 18.55
CA THR A 164 -14.20 5.05 17.62
C THR A 164 -12.78 5.05 17.03
N PRO A 165 -12.62 5.26 15.71
CA PRO A 165 -11.30 5.35 15.08
C PRO A 165 -10.49 6.51 15.69
N SER A 166 -9.40 6.19 16.38
CA SER A 166 -8.52 7.15 17.05
C SER A 166 -7.56 7.80 16.04
N SER A 167 -8.06 8.76 15.27
CA SER A 167 -7.18 9.74 14.63
C SER A 167 -6.50 10.57 15.72
N GLY A 168 -5.23 10.27 15.97
CA GLY A 168 -4.41 10.89 17.00
C GLY A 168 -3.56 12.04 16.46
N VAL A 169 -2.95 12.75 17.40
CA VAL A 169 -1.91 13.76 17.16
C VAL A 169 -0.58 13.19 17.65
N VAL A 170 0.46 13.23 16.81
CA VAL A 170 1.82 12.84 17.18
C VAL A 170 2.73 14.04 17.07
N VAL A 171 3.43 14.35 18.16
CA VAL A 171 4.41 15.44 18.22
C VAL A 171 5.81 14.84 18.28
N VAL A 172 6.67 15.24 17.34
CA VAL A 172 8.03 14.73 17.23
C VAL A 172 9.03 15.86 17.45
N HIS A 173 9.99 15.63 18.35
CA HIS A 173 11.16 16.48 18.55
C HIS A 173 12.42 15.70 18.22
N ALA A 174 13.10 16.08 17.14
CA ALA A 174 14.33 15.44 16.67
C ALA A 174 15.52 16.42 16.74
N ARG A 175 16.00 16.72 17.95
CA ARG A 175 17.14 17.64 18.12
C ARG A 175 18.43 17.01 17.60
N ALA A 176 19.29 17.84 17.00
CA ALA A 176 20.54 17.36 16.41
C ALA A 176 21.49 16.73 17.43
N GLU A 177 21.51 17.25 18.66
CA GLU A 177 22.36 16.79 19.77
C GLU A 177 21.99 15.39 20.29
N ASP A 178 20.72 15.01 20.15
CA ASP A 178 20.19 13.72 20.62
C ASP A 178 20.19 12.65 19.52
N LEU A 179 20.31 13.06 18.26
CA LEU A 179 20.13 12.18 17.10
C LEU A 179 21.27 11.17 16.96
N ARG A 180 20.92 9.88 16.96
CA ARG A 180 21.86 8.78 16.79
C ARG A 180 21.87 8.26 15.36
N ALA A 181 23.05 7.84 14.91
CA ALA A 181 23.25 7.30 13.56
C ALA A 181 22.74 5.86 13.39
N SER A 182 22.37 5.16 14.47
CA SER A 182 21.95 3.76 14.40
C SER A 182 20.69 3.52 15.23
N PRO A 183 19.56 3.13 14.62
CA PRO A 183 18.37 2.69 15.33
C PRO A 183 18.57 1.31 15.97
N SER A 184 17.69 0.98 16.93
CA SER A 184 17.68 -0.36 17.52
C SER A 184 17.32 -1.44 16.50
N ALA A 185 18.09 -2.53 16.47
CA ALA A 185 17.83 -3.68 15.60
C ALA A 185 16.45 -4.29 15.83
N ASP A 186 16.00 -4.37 17.09
CA ASP A 186 14.69 -4.90 17.45
C ASP A 186 13.53 -4.04 16.93
N ALA A 187 13.74 -2.72 16.86
CA ALA A 187 12.74 -1.80 16.31
C ALA A 187 12.66 -1.92 14.78
N VAL A 188 13.82 -1.99 14.10
CA VAL A 188 13.92 -2.11 12.64
C VAL A 188 13.37 -3.46 12.14
N ALA A 189 13.64 -4.55 12.86
CA ALA A 189 13.21 -5.89 12.46
C ALA A 189 11.68 -6.05 12.39
N LYS A 190 10.93 -5.27 13.18
CA LYS A 190 9.46 -5.30 13.24
C LYS A 190 8.79 -4.58 12.07
N LEU A 191 9.50 -3.65 11.43
CA LEU A 191 8.92 -2.76 10.43
C LEU A 191 9.85 -2.54 9.26
N ARG A 192 9.48 -3.03 8.08
CA ARG A 192 10.24 -2.79 6.86
C ARG A 192 10.35 -1.30 6.48
N ALA A 193 9.30 -0.52 6.73
CA ALA A 193 9.29 0.92 6.45
C ALA A 193 10.26 1.73 7.34
N SER A 194 10.83 1.13 8.40
CA SER A 194 11.87 1.77 9.24
C SER A 194 13.05 2.29 8.42
N PHE A 195 13.34 1.67 7.27
CA PHE A 195 14.40 2.09 6.36
C PHE A 195 14.20 3.51 5.79
N PHE A 196 12.98 4.06 5.84
CA PHE A 196 12.72 5.46 5.47
C PHE A 196 13.53 6.43 6.32
N ALA A 197 13.75 6.10 7.61
CA ALA A 197 14.54 6.93 8.52
C ALA A 197 16.02 7.03 8.12
N ALA A 198 16.53 6.12 7.26
CA ALA A 198 17.95 6.14 6.87
C ALA A 198 18.33 7.43 6.12
N GLY A 199 17.44 7.96 5.28
CA GLY A 199 17.66 9.20 4.52
C GLY A 199 17.89 10.44 5.41
N PRO A 200 16.92 10.82 6.26
CA PRO A 200 17.07 11.98 7.14
C PRO A 200 18.19 11.80 8.19
N ILE A 201 18.41 10.58 8.70
CA ILE A 201 19.55 10.31 9.61
C ILE A 201 20.89 10.54 8.89
N LEU A 202 21.06 9.97 7.70
CA LEU A 202 22.29 10.14 6.91
C LEU A 202 22.55 11.61 6.60
N ALA A 203 21.53 12.37 6.22
CA ALA A 203 21.69 13.77 5.86
C ALA A 203 22.04 14.66 7.06
N ARG A 204 21.49 14.39 8.25
CA ARG A 204 21.75 15.20 9.46
C ARG A 204 23.00 14.78 10.22
N ALA A 205 23.23 13.48 10.38
CA ALA A 205 24.35 12.95 11.15
C ALA A 205 25.60 12.71 10.29
N GLY A 206 25.49 12.83 8.96
CA GLY A 206 26.57 12.53 8.00
C GLY A 206 26.89 11.03 7.87
N ARG A 207 26.23 10.18 8.65
CA ARG A 207 26.37 8.72 8.64
C ARG A 207 25.10 8.03 9.15
N VAL A 208 24.88 6.80 8.71
CA VAL A 208 23.83 5.92 9.23
C VAL A 208 24.28 4.47 9.21
N SER A 209 23.93 3.73 10.26
CA SER A 209 24.10 2.27 10.38
C SER A 209 22.72 1.66 10.58
N MET A 210 22.12 1.16 9.49
CA MET A 210 20.74 0.69 9.43
C MET A 210 20.70 -0.82 9.17
N PRO A 211 20.19 -1.65 10.09
CA PRO A 211 19.96 -3.06 9.83
C PRO A 211 19.06 -3.26 8.61
N LEU A 212 19.34 -4.28 7.80
CA LEU A 212 18.45 -4.63 6.70
C LEU A 212 17.07 -5.02 7.27
N PRO A 213 15.99 -4.51 6.69
CA PRO A 213 14.67 -4.97 7.07
C PRO A 213 14.52 -6.46 6.74
N GLY A 214 13.77 -7.20 7.57
CA GLY A 214 13.54 -8.63 7.38
C GLY A 214 12.85 -8.99 6.05
N GLY A 215 12.75 -10.30 5.79
CA GLY A 215 12.09 -10.86 4.60
C GLY A 215 10.61 -10.47 4.50
N CYS A 216 10.08 -10.42 3.27
CA CYS A 216 8.69 -10.03 3.00
C CYS A 216 7.95 -11.16 2.29
N ALA A 217 6.76 -11.54 2.78
CA ALA A 217 6.00 -12.68 2.26
C ALA A 217 5.42 -12.47 0.84
N ILE A 218 5.33 -11.22 0.38
CA ILE A 218 4.72 -10.86 -0.92
C ILE A 218 5.74 -10.71 -2.06
N GLY A 219 7.04 -10.90 -1.79
CA GLY A 219 8.10 -10.87 -2.81
C GLY A 219 9.43 -10.33 -2.29
N ALA A 220 10.47 -10.46 -3.13
CA ALA A 220 11.78 -9.87 -2.86
C ALA A 220 11.66 -8.35 -2.90
N ARG A 221 12.10 -7.70 -1.82
CA ARG A 221 12.12 -6.24 -1.73
C ARG A 221 13.54 -5.83 -1.34
N PRO A 222 14.47 -5.71 -2.30
CA PRO A 222 15.81 -5.20 -2.00
C PRO A 222 15.73 -3.72 -1.59
N VAL A 223 16.79 -3.22 -0.96
CA VAL A 223 16.96 -1.79 -0.62
C VAL A 223 17.97 -1.12 -1.56
N ASP A 224 18.40 -1.79 -2.62
CA ASP A 224 19.41 -1.36 -3.59
C ASP A 224 19.12 0.04 -4.15
N LEU A 225 17.88 0.33 -4.51
CA LEU A 225 17.48 1.65 -5.03
C LEU A 225 17.66 2.78 -4.01
N HIS A 226 17.52 2.49 -2.71
CA HIS A 226 17.84 3.47 -1.66
C HIS A 226 19.35 3.71 -1.61
N LEU A 227 20.14 2.63 -1.65
CA LEU A 227 21.60 2.69 -1.57
C LEU A 227 22.18 3.44 -2.77
N ASP A 228 21.65 3.18 -3.97
CA ASP A 228 22.05 3.85 -5.21
C ASP A 228 21.73 5.36 -5.14
N GLY A 229 20.59 5.73 -4.57
CA GLY A 229 20.25 7.12 -4.28
C GLY A 229 21.20 7.80 -3.28
N PHE A 230 21.57 7.12 -2.19
CA PHE A 230 22.55 7.65 -1.24
C PHE A 230 23.93 7.81 -1.86
N ARG A 231 24.36 6.88 -2.71
CA ARG A 231 25.61 7.01 -3.48
C ARG A 231 25.58 8.21 -4.41
N ALA A 232 24.47 8.43 -5.10
CA ALA A 232 24.28 9.59 -5.97
C ALA A 232 24.38 10.92 -5.19
N LEU A 233 23.96 10.92 -3.92
CA LEU A 233 24.09 12.07 -3.01
C LEU A 233 25.48 12.20 -2.35
N GLY A 234 26.48 11.46 -2.84
CA GLY A 234 27.86 11.55 -2.35
C GLY A 234 28.14 10.77 -1.06
N ALA A 235 27.40 9.68 -0.80
CA ALA A 235 27.71 8.75 0.28
C ALA A 235 28.48 7.51 -0.20
N VAL A 236 29.41 7.01 0.61
CA VAL A 236 29.89 5.62 0.50
C VAL A 236 28.91 4.74 1.25
N VAL A 237 28.49 3.64 0.61
CA VAL A 237 27.51 2.70 1.16
C VAL A 237 28.03 1.28 1.07
N GLU A 238 28.12 0.62 2.22
CA GLU A 238 28.62 -0.74 2.40
C GLU A 238 27.54 -1.58 3.11
N VAL A 239 27.37 -2.84 2.69
CA VAL A 239 26.50 -3.80 3.38
C VAL A 239 27.40 -4.83 4.05
N THR A 240 27.36 -4.87 5.38
CA THR A 240 28.20 -5.78 6.16
C THR A 240 27.72 -7.23 6.02
N SER A 241 28.60 -8.19 6.32
CA SER A 241 28.24 -9.62 6.36
C SER A 241 27.16 -9.96 7.38
N ARG A 242 26.90 -9.06 8.34
CA ARG A 242 25.82 -9.17 9.34
C ARG A 242 24.49 -8.57 8.87
N GLY A 243 24.39 -8.13 7.61
CA GLY A 243 23.16 -7.56 7.05
C GLY A 243 22.85 -6.17 7.59
N VAL A 244 23.88 -5.36 7.89
CA VAL A 244 23.72 -3.95 8.28
C VAL A 244 24.23 -3.06 7.15
N VAL A 245 23.45 -2.05 6.78
CA VAL A 245 23.81 -1.02 5.82
C VAL A 245 24.54 0.11 6.54
N GLU A 246 25.80 0.30 6.21
CA GLU A 246 26.64 1.41 6.67
C GLU A 246 26.73 2.44 5.54
N ALA A 247 26.24 3.65 5.76
CA ALA A 247 26.37 4.75 4.80
C ALA A 247 27.01 5.97 5.46
N ARG A 248 27.93 6.66 4.77
CA ARG A 248 28.61 7.87 5.26
C ARG A 248 28.84 8.87 4.13
N ALA A 249 28.64 10.16 4.41
CA ALA A 249 28.98 11.22 3.47
C ALA A 249 30.50 11.22 3.20
N ILE A 250 30.89 11.36 1.93
CA ILE A 250 32.30 11.37 1.50
C ILE A 250 32.95 12.73 1.75
N ALA A 251 32.16 13.79 1.70
CA ALA A 251 32.65 15.15 1.86
C ALA A 251 33.25 15.36 3.26
N ARG A 252 34.34 16.13 3.33
CA ARG A 252 35.09 16.39 4.58
C ARG A 252 34.26 17.12 5.63
N ASP A 253 33.25 17.87 5.21
CA ASP A 253 32.30 18.55 6.09
C ASP A 253 31.19 17.63 6.61
N GLY A 254 31.20 16.34 6.24
CA GLY A 254 30.22 15.35 6.65
C GLY A 254 28.83 15.54 6.00
N LYS A 255 28.69 16.44 5.01
CA LYS A 255 27.40 16.74 4.39
C LYS A 255 27.22 15.99 3.07
N LEU A 256 25.99 15.58 2.77
CA LEU A 256 25.62 15.07 1.45
C LEU A 256 25.72 16.17 0.38
N ARG A 257 25.87 15.77 -0.88
CA ARG A 257 25.92 16.66 -2.04
C ARG A 257 24.75 16.37 -2.97
N GLY A 258 24.20 17.43 -3.56
CA GLY A 258 23.17 17.29 -4.58
C GLY A 258 23.68 16.45 -5.75
N ALA A 259 22.82 15.58 -6.28
CA ALA A 259 23.20 14.61 -7.31
C ALA A 259 23.13 15.16 -8.75
N GLY A 260 22.66 16.39 -8.96
CA GLY A 260 22.29 16.89 -10.28
C GLY A 260 21.08 16.13 -10.81
N THR A 261 21.29 15.03 -11.55
CA THR A 261 20.22 14.14 -12.03
C THR A 261 20.47 12.69 -11.60
N HIS A 262 19.54 12.11 -10.85
CA HIS A 262 19.52 10.70 -10.48
C HIS A 262 18.32 9.99 -11.12
N VAL A 263 18.59 9.00 -11.97
CA VAL A 263 17.54 8.21 -12.65
C VAL A 263 17.31 6.92 -11.88
N MET A 264 16.10 6.73 -11.36
CA MET A 264 15.72 5.49 -10.69
C MET A 264 15.38 4.39 -11.70
N ARG A 265 15.88 3.17 -11.50
CA ARG A 265 15.56 2.02 -12.39
C ARG A 265 14.08 1.60 -12.30
N PHE A 266 13.44 1.90 -11.18
CA PHE A 266 12.03 1.61 -10.93
C PHE A 266 11.48 2.68 -9.97
N PRO A 267 10.23 3.15 -10.14
CA PRO A 267 9.60 4.15 -9.28
C PRO A 267 9.26 3.57 -7.90
N SER A 268 10.28 3.32 -7.09
CA SER A 268 10.14 2.75 -5.75
C SER A 268 9.74 3.82 -4.73
N VAL A 269 8.51 3.73 -4.21
CA VAL A 269 7.98 4.63 -3.17
C VAL A 269 8.95 4.82 -2.02
N GLY A 270 9.49 3.71 -1.49
CA GLY A 270 10.39 3.76 -0.34
C GLY A 270 11.72 4.47 -0.64
N ALA A 271 12.29 4.21 -1.81
CA ALA A 271 13.54 4.84 -2.21
C ALA A 271 13.32 6.33 -2.50
N THR A 272 12.22 6.68 -3.19
CA THR A 272 11.84 8.09 -3.42
C THR A 272 11.68 8.84 -2.09
N HIS A 273 10.96 8.31 -1.10
CA HIS A 273 10.87 8.93 0.24
C HIS A 273 12.25 9.18 0.86
N ALA A 274 13.10 8.16 0.92
CA ALA A 274 14.41 8.26 1.55
C ALA A 274 15.33 9.27 0.84
N ILE A 275 15.33 9.28 -0.49
CA ILE A 275 16.14 10.18 -1.30
C ILE A 275 15.61 11.61 -1.19
N VAL A 276 14.29 11.83 -1.23
CA VAL A 276 13.68 13.16 -1.08
C VAL A 276 14.06 13.78 0.27
N MET A 277 13.93 13.02 1.37
CA MET A 277 14.33 13.47 2.70
C MET A 277 15.83 13.81 2.77
N ALA A 278 16.69 12.95 2.21
CA ALA A 278 18.13 13.16 2.24
C ALA A 278 18.57 14.36 1.38
N ALA A 279 18.05 14.45 0.16
CA ALA A 279 18.36 15.52 -0.79
C ALA A 279 17.89 16.90 -0.30
N SER A 280 16.80 16.95 0.46
CA SER A 280 16.30 18.21 1.04
C SER A 280 17.33 18.90 1.93
N LEU A 281 18.21 18.13 2.58
CA LEU A 281 19.26 18.61 3.48
C LEU A 281 20.68 18.52 2.87
N ALA A 282 20.80 18.04 1.63
CA ALA A 282 22.08 18.00 0.91
C ALA A 282 22.51 19.42 0.49
N VAL A 283 23.79 19.58 0.16
CA VAL A 283 24.30 20.83 -0.42
C VAL A 283 24.20 20.76 -1.95
N GLY A 284 23.33 21.58 -2.53
CA GLY A 284 23.11 21.68 -3.98
C GLY A 284 21.87 20.93 -4.47
N ASP A 285 21.66 20.97 -5.78
CA ASP A 285 20.42 20.52 -6.40
C ASP A 285 20.40 19.02 -6.71
N THR A 286 19.21 18.43 -6.61
CA THR A 286 18.94 17.05 -7.00
C THR A 286 17.64 16.97 -7.80
N THR A 287 17.72 16.35 -8.97
CA THR A 287 16.56 15.96 -9.78
C THR A 287 16.46 14.44 -9.80
N ILE A 288 15.36 13.91 -9.29
CA ILE A 288 15.05 12.48 -9.32
C ILE A 288 14.15 12.23 -10.53
N VAL A 289 14.62 11.41 -11.47
CA VAL A 289 13.86 10.99 -12.66
C VAL A 289 13.37 9.56 -12.46
N ASN A 290 12.15 9.29 -12.94
CA ASN A 290 11.42 8.04 -12.68
C ASN A 290 11.13 7.84 -11.18
N ALA A 291 10.83 8.95 -10.50
CA ALA A 291 10.38 8.94 -9.12
C ALA A 291 8.99 8.29 -8.98
N ALA A 292 8.71 7.74 -7.80
CA ALA A 292 7.37 7.38 -7.40
C ALA A 292 6.46 8.62 -7.39
N ALA A 293 5.23 8.47 -7.87
CA ALA A 293 4.26 9.55 -8.06
C ALA A 293 3.05 9.43 -7.11
N GLU A 294 3.09 8.44 -6.20
CA GLU A 294 2.03 8.16 -5.26
C GLU A 294 1.64 9.39 -4.40
N PRO A 295 0.37 9.53 -4.00
CA PRO A 295 -0.08 10.64 -3.15
C PRO A 295 0.70 10.78 -1.84
N GLU A 296 1.21 9.67 -1.31
CA GLU A 296 2.06 9.66 -0.12
C GLU A 296 3.40 10.41 -0.32
N ILE A 297 3.94 10.44 -1.55
CA ILE A 297 5.13 11.22 -1.91
C ILE A 297 4.81 12.72 -1.89
N GLU A 298 3.66 13.11 -2.44
CA GLU A 298 3.19 14.50 -2.45
C GLU A 298 2.96 15.00 -1.02
N ASP A 299 2.37 14.16 -0.16
CA ASP A 299 2.09 14.50 1.24
C ASP A 299 3.38 14.74 2.05
N LEU A 300 4.39 13.87 1.88
CA LEU A 300 5.71 14.06 2.48
C LEU A 300 6.36 15.36 1.98
N ALA A 301 6.34 15.61 0.68
CA ALA A 301 6.93 16.81 0.09
C ALA A 301 6.23 18.09 0.60
N ALA A 302 4.91 18.06 0.77
CA ALA A 302 4.14 19.16 1.35
C ALA A 302 4.58 19.46 2.79
N MET A 303 4.73 18.43 3.64
CA MET A 303 5.22 18.58 5.01
C MET A 303 6.64 19.17 5.05
N LEU A 304 7.57 18.61 4.27
CA LEU A 304 8.95 19.08 4.23
C LEU A 304 9.05 20.52 3.72
N ASN A 305 8.26 20.88 2.70
CA ASN A 305 8.19 22.27 2.21
C ASN A 305 7.61 23.22 3.26
N ALA A 306 6.62 22.80 4.05
CA ALA A 306 6.10 23.59 5.17
C ALA A 306 7.17 23.80 6.27
N SER A 307 8.11 22.88 6.39
CA SER A 307 9.31 22.98 7.23
C SER A 307 10.49 23.73 6.57
N GLY A 308 10.33 24.29 5.37
CA GLY A 308 11.35 25.10 4.68
C GLY A 308 12.19 24.38 3.62
N ALA A 309 11.86 23.14 3.27
CA ALA A 309 12.45 22.50 2.08
C ALA A 309 11.98 23.17 0.78
N LYS A 310 12.68 22.88 -0.32
CA LYS A 310 12.38 23.40 -1.65
C LYS A 310 12.21 22.27 -2.66
N ILE A 311 11.09 21.57 -2.55
CA ILE A 311 10.73 20.40 -3.35
C ILE A 311 9.64 20.78 -4.37
N ARG A 312 9.85 20.42 -5.63
CA ARG A 312 8.91 20.64 -6.75
C ARG A 312 8.72 19.34 -7.54
N GLY A 313 7.56 19.17 -8.16
CA GLY A 313 7.27 18.02 -9.02
C GLY A 313 6.88 16.73 -8.30
N ALA A 314 6.73 16.75 -6.96
CA ALA A 314 6.15 15.63 -6.22
C ALA A 314 4.74 15.31 -6.73
N GLY A 315 4.41 14.02 -6.85
CA GLY A 315 3.21 13.56 -7.57
C GLY A 315 3.43 13.36 -9.08
N THR A 316 4.64 13.61 -9.60
CA THR A 316 5.04 13.32 -10.97
C THR A 316 6.26 12.38 -11.00
N SER A 317 6.63 11.89 -12.18
CA SER A 317 7.83 11.06 -12.35
C SER A 317 9.16 11.83 -12.25
N VAL A 318 9.12 13.17 -12.10
CA VAL A 318 10.30 14.01 -11.97
C VAL A 318 10.17 14.93 -10.76
N ILE A 319 11.04 14.75 -9.77
CA ILE A 319 11.08 15.58 -8.56
C ILE A 319 12.38 16.38 -8.54
N THR A 320 12.28 17.70 -8.42
CA THR A 320 13.44 18.59 -8.29
C THR A 320 13.50 19.17 -6.89
N ILE A 321 14.69 19.14 -6.29
CA ILE A 321 14.95 19.50 -4.91
C ILE A 321 16.16 20.44 -4.89
N GLU A 322 15.97 21.65 -4.40
CA GLU A 322 17.08 22.55 -4.05
C GLU A 322 17.45 22.26 -2.59
N GLY A 323 18.58 21.59 -2.37
CA GLY A 323 19.03 21.20 -1.05
C GLY A 323 19.45 22.40 -0.20
N VAL A 324 18.81 22.58 0.96
CA VAL A 324 19.03 23.76 1.82
C VAL A 324 20.28 23.64 2.71
N GLY A 325 20.91 22.46 2.73
CA GLY A 325 22.02 22.13 3.61
C GLY A 325 21.61 22.00 5.09
N VAL A 326 22.48 21.36 5.88
CA VAL A 326 22.38 21.38 7.34
C VAL A 326 23.16 22.59 7.85
N ALA A 327 22.47 23.53 8.51
CA ALA A 327 23.12 24.66 9.17
C ALA A 327 24.07 24.16 10.28
N GLY A 328 25.32 24.63 10.27
CA GLY A 328 26.26 24.35 11.35
C GLY A 328 25.81 25.02 12.65
N SER A 329 26.18 24.47 13.80
CA SER A 329 25.89 24.98 15.14
C SER A 329 26.55 26.35 15.48
N GLY A 330 26.97 27.14 14.49
CA GLY A 330 27.73 28.37 14.69
C GLY A 330 27.52 29.51 13.69
N GLU A 331 26.77 29.35 12.61
CA GLU A 331 26.54 30.43 11.63
C GLU A 331 25.13 31.00 11.75
N LYS A 332 25.04 32.19 12.37
CA LYS A 332 23.89 33.08 12.19
C LYS A 332 23.96 33.63 10.77
N GLY A 333 23.13 33.10 9.87
CA GLY A 333 22.91 33.72 8.57
C GLY A 333 22.31 35.10 8.75
N ASP A 334 22.97 36.11 8.21
CA ASP A 334 22.45 37.48 8.12
C ASP A 334 21.46 37.53 6.94
N GLY A 335 20.19 37.81 7.22
CA GLY A 335 19.17 38.11 6.20
C GLY A 335 17.93 37.21 6.18
N GLY A 336 16.86 37.67 6.83
CA GLY A 336 15.51 37.61 6.28
C GLY A 336 14.83 36.25 6.11
N GLY A 337 14.77 35.43 7.17
CA GLY A 337 13.87 34.27 7.25
C GLY A 337 13.95 33.66 8.64
N GLY A 338 12.83 33.54 9.35
CA GLY A 338 12.76 33.17 10.78
C GLY A 338 13.14 31.73 11.13
N GLY A 339 14.26 31.21 10.61
CA GLY A 339 14.83 29.93 11.01
C GLY A 339 15.83 30.14 12.15
N THR A 340 15.43 29.80 13.38
CA THR A 340 16.36 29.73 14.52
C THR A 340 17.35 28.59 14.29
N GLY A 341 18.65 28.89 14.22
CA GLY A 341 19.70 27.92 13.88
C GLY A 341 19.68 26.65 14.73
N ARG A 342 19.23 25.53 14.14
CA ARG A 342 19.27 24.17 14.72
C ARG A 342 19.31 23.07 13.63
N GLY A 343 20.48 22.81 13.05
CA GLY A 343 20.86 21.51 12.44
C GLY A 343 19.83 20.68 11.64
N GLY A 344 18.96 21.30 10.83
CA GLY A 344 17.91 20.64 10.05
C GLY A 344 16.90 21.63 9.47
N LEU A 345 15.78 21.12 8.94
CA LEU A 345 14.62 21.93 8.54
C LEU A 345 13.89 22.51 9.78
N GLY A 346 13.05 23.52 9.58
CA GLY A 346 12.21 24.06 10.65
C GLY A 346 11.06 23.14 11.06
N GLY A 347 10.32 23.54 12.09
CA GLY A 347 9.13 22.82 12.57
C GLY A 347 7.90 23.10 11.73
N CYS A 348 6.90 22.22 11.78
CA CYS A 348 5.62 22.43 11.08
C CYS A 348 4.47 21.67 11.74
N ALA A 349 3.23 22.02 11.37
CA ALA A 349 2.04 21.23 11.66
C ALA A 349 1.43 20.72 10.35
N HIS A 350 1.14 19.42 10.28
CA HIS A 350 0.70 18.75 9.06
C HIS A 350 -0.40 17.74 9.35
N ASP A 351 -1.45 17.75 8.53
CA ASP A 351 -2.57 16.81 8.63
C ASP A 351 -2.34 15.70 7.59
N ALA A 352 -2.24 14.43 8.02
CA ALA A 352 -2.01 13.31 7.10
C ALA A 352 -3.16 13.18 6.08
N ILE A 353 -2.87 12.83 4.83
CA ILE A 353 -3.93 12.57 3.84
C ILE A 353 -4.82 11.38 4.26
N PRO A 354 -6.10 11.33 3.84
CA PRO A 354 -6.96 10.16 4.08
C PRO A 354 -6.43 8.89 3.39
N ASP A 355 -6.67 7.72 3.99
CA ASP A 355 -6.20 6.43 3.47
C ASP A 355 -7.02 6.00 2.25
N ARG A 356 -6.45 6.24 1.07
CA ARG A 356 -7.03 5.85 -0.23
C ARG A 356 -7.24 4.34 -0.39
N ILE A 357 -6.46 3.50 0.31
CA ILE A 357 -6.60 2.04 0.22
C ILE A 357 -7.72 1.56 1.16
N GLU A 358 -7.84 2.15 2.34
CA GLU A 358 -8.99 1.92 3.21
C GLU A 358 -10.29 2.34 2.52
N ALA A 359 -10.34 3.55 1.98
CA ALA A 359 -11.48 4.04 1.23
C ALA A 359 -11.82 3.10 0.07
N GLY A 360 -10.81 2.68 -0.73
CA GLY A 360 -11.01 1.75 -1.82
C GLY A 360 -11.56 0.40 -1.36
N THR A 361 -11.11 -0.09 -0.20
CA THR A 361 -11.62 -1.31 0.41
C THR A 361 -13.10 -1.18 0.74
N MET A 362 -13.52 -0.06 1.33
CA MET A 362 -14.93 0.19 1.70
C MET A 362 -15.82 0.41 0.47
N LEU A 363 -15.29 0.97 -0.62
CA LEU A 363 -15.99 1.01 -1.91
C LEU A 363 -16.26 -0.41 -2.45
N VAL A 364 -15.27 -1.29 -2.39
CA VAL A 364 -15.45 -2.70 -2.80
C VAL A 364 -16.46 -3.41 -1.89
N VAL A 365 -16.44 -3.16 -0.58
CA VAL A 365 -17.48 -3.67 0.35
C VAL A 365 -18.88 -3.28 -0.14
N ALA A 366 -19.09 -2.00 -0.44
CA ALA A 366 -20.36 -1.48 -0.92
C ALA A 366 -20.81 -2.22 -2.21
N ALA A 367 -19.90 -2.35 -3.17
CA ALA A 367 -20.14 -3.02 -4.45
C ALA A 367 -20.51 -4.50 -4.28
N CYS A 368 -19.74 -5.26 -3.49
CA CYS A 368 -19.97 -6.70 -3.30
C CYS A 368 -21.26 -6.99 -2.53
N VAL A 369 -21.60 -6.17 -1.52
CA VAL A 369 -22.84 -6.32 -0.75
C VAL A 369 -24.06 -5.78 -1.51
N GLY A 370 -23.85 -4.91 -2.51
CA GLY A 370 -24.93 -4.27 -3.26
C GLY A 370 -25.64 -3.21 -2.43
N SER A 371 -24.89 -2.40 -1.68
CA SER A 371 -25.41 -1.36 -0.79
C SER A 371 -24.77 0.00 -1.05
N THR A 372 -25.56 1.07 -0.96
CA THR A 372 -25.05 2.44 -1.06
C THR A 372 -24.35 2.84 0.23
N LEU A 373 -23.10 3.31 0.11
CA LEU A 373 -22.29 3.81 1.22
C LEU A 373 -21.64 5.13 0.86
N THR A 374 -21.49 6.02 1.86
CA THR A 374 -20.75 7.27 1.75
C THR A 374 -19.46 7.15 2.57
N LEU A 375 -18.33 7.57 2.00
CA LEU A 375 -17.02 7.57 2.66
C LEU A 375 -16.56 9.01 2.89
N SER A 376 -16.01 9.32 4.06
CA SER A 376 -15.48 10.65 4.36
C SER A 376 -14.46 10.64 5.50
N PRO A 377 -13.40 11.48 5.49
CA PRO A 377 -12.94 12.26 4.35
C PRO A 377 -12.23 11.40 3.30
N VAL A 378 -12.30 11.80 2.04
CA VAL A 378 -11.53 11.20 0.94
C VAL A 378 -10.98 12.31 0.03
N ILE A 379 -9.94 11.97 -0.74
CA ILE A 379 -9.46 12.81 -1.86
C ILE A 379 -9.68 11.99 -3.14
N PRO A 380 -10.75 12.26 -3.91
CA PRO A 380 -11.14 11.44 -5.08
C PRO A 380 -10.01 11.23 -6.09
N GLU A 381 -9.16 12.24 -6.27
CA GLU A 381 -8.05 12.24 -7.21
C GLU A 381 -7.02 11.14 -6.90
N HIS A 382 -6.89 10.76 -5.62
CA HIS A 382 -5.95 9.71 -5.18
C HIS A 382 -6.42 8.29 -5.55
N MET A 383 -7.66 8.13 -6.01
CA MET A 383 -8.33 6.84 -6.19
C MET A 383 -8.85 6.61 -7.61
N THR A 384 -8.49 7.47 -8.55
CA THR A 384 -9.04 7.51 -9.94
C THR A 384 -9.06 6.14 -10.63
N ALA A 385 -7.95 5.40 -10.60
CA ALA A 385 -7.90 4.07 -11.21
C ALA A 385 -8.82 3.04 -10.53
N THR A 386 -8.91 3.07 -9.20
CA THR A 386 -9.81 2.19 -8.43
C THR A 386 -11.27 2.54 -8.68
N THR A 387 -11.62 3.82 -8.68
CA THR A 387 -13.00 4.27 -8.95
C THR A 387 -13.41 3.99 -10.39
N ALA A 388 -12.49 4.10 -11.36
CA ALA A 388 -12.76 3.75 -12.75
C ALA A 388 -13.15 2.27 -12.90
N LEU A 389 -12.40 1.35 -12.27
CA LEU A 389 -12.73 -0.08 -12.31
C LEU A 389 -14.09 -0.40 -11.66
N LEU A 390 -14.45 0.29 -10.57
CA LEU A 390 -15.76 0.14 -9.95
C LEU A 390 -16.90 0.63 -10.86
N ILE A 391 -16.66 1.72 -11.59
CA ILE A 391 -17.61 2.25 -12.60
C ILE A 391 -17.74 1.26 -13.76
N ASP A 392 -16.64 0.71 -14.27
CA ASP A 392 -16.65 -0.30 -15.34
C ASP A 392 -17.39 -1.59 -14.92
N ALA A 393 -17.27 -1.95 -13.64
CA ALA A 393 -18.02 -3.04 -13.01
C ALA A 393 -19.52 -2.73 -12.86
N GLY A 394 -19.96 -1.50 -13.14
CA GLY A 394 -21.36 -1.08 -13.16
C GLY A 394 -21.82 -0.25 -11.97
N CYS A 395 -20.91 0.18 -11.08
CA CYS A 395 -21.25 1.09 -9.98
C CYS A 395 -21.36 2.54 -10.48
N SER A 396 -22.10 3.36 -9.74
CA SER A 396 -22.08 4.82 -9.86
C SER A 396 -21.38 5.43 -8.66
N ILE A 397 -20.62 6.50 -8.86
CA ILE A 397 -19.84 7.16 -7.83
C ILE A 397 -20.09 8.66 -7.92
N ASP A 398 -20.61 9.22 -6.83
CA ASP A 398 -20.88 10.65 -6.67
C ASP A 398 -19.91 11.25 -5.66
N VAL A 399 -19.40 12.45 -5.95
CA VAL A 399 -18.48 13.18 -5.07
C VAL A 399 -19.22 14.38 -4.50
N GLY A 400 -19.16 14.53 -3.17
CA GLY A 400 -19.77 15.62 -2.45
C GLY A 400 -18.80 16.31 -1.50
N ASP A 401 -19.31 17.26 -0.72
CA ASP A 401 -18.54 17.92 0.33
C ASP A 401 -18.21 16.96 1.48
N GLU A 402 -17.15 17.26 2.24
CA GLU A 402 -16.77 16.48 3.42
C GLU A 402 -17.93 16.42 4.44
N VAL A 403 -18.21 15.22 4.96
CA VAL A 403 -19.29 15.02 5.93
C VAL A 403 -18.75 15.17 7.34
N GLY A 404 -19.38 16.03 8.14
CA GLY A 404 -19.03 16.20 9.55
C GLY A 404 -17.77 17.04 9.80
N GLY A 405 -17.20 17.65 8.76
CA GLY A 405 -16.17 18.67 8.93
C GLY A 405 -16.74 19.86 9.67
N GLU A 406 -16.30 20.10 10.91
CA GLU A 406 -16.51 21.40 11.54
C GLU A 406 -16.03 22.47 10.56
N SER A 407 -16.86 23.49 10.30
CA SER A 407 -16.40 24.71 9.67
C SER A 407 -15.28 25.28 10.52
N LYS A 408 -14.03 24.86 10.25
CA LYS A 408 -12.84 25.48 10.82
C LYS A 408 -12.86 26.92 10.33
N SER A 409 -13.43 27.78 11.18
CA SER A 409 -13.40 29.22 11.07
C SER A 409 -11.98 29.63 10.68
N LYS A 410 -11.89 30.56 9.74
CA LYS A 410 -10.67 31.21 9.24
C LYS A 410 -9.92 31.94 10.36
N SER A 411 -9.38 31.22 11.34
CA SER A 411 -8.66 31.78 12.47
C SER A 411 -7.26 31.17 12.56
N ASN A 412 -6.29 32.06 12.36
CA ASN A 412 -4.83 31.92 12.43
C ASN A 412 -4.12 31.07 11.35
N SER A 413 -3.73 31.83 10.33
CA SER A 413 -2.67 31.62 9.36
C SER A 413 -1.38 31.00 9.93
N ASN A 414 -1.16 29.73 9.62
CA ASN A 414 0.15 29.15 9.25
C ASN A 414 0.07 27.65 8.85
N SER A 415 -1.12 27.05 8.84
CA SER A 415 -1.33 25.73 8.23
C SER A 415 -1.38 25.86 6.70
N ASN A 416 -0.26 25.61 6.03
CA ASN A 416 -0.19 25.56 4.57
C ASN A 416 -0.65 24.18 4.04
N SER A 417 -1.79 23.68 4.53
CA SER A 417 -2.29 22.35 4.19
C SER A 417 -3.15 22.40 2.92
N ASN A 418 -2.50 22.30 1.75
CA ASN A 418 -3.18 22.00 0.48
C ASN A 418 -3.96 20.67 0.51
N SER A 419 -3.72 19.82 1.52
CA SER A 419 -4.40 18.53 1.71
C SER A 419 -5.81 18.72 2.27
N THR A 420 -5.99 19.59 3.28
CA THR A 420 -7.28 19.78 3.95
C THR A 420 -8.33 20.40 3.02
N SER A 421 -7.93 21.29 2.10
CA SER A 421 -8.85 21.90 1.13
C SER A 421 -9.36 20.93 0.04
N ARG A 422 -8.75 19.75 -0.12
CA ARG A 422 -9.14 18.75 -1.11
C ARG A 422 -10.03 17.64 -0.54
N ARG A 423 -10.26 17.64 0.77
CA ARG A 423 -11.08 16.63 1.45
C ARG A 423 -12.54 16.77 1.05
N ARG A 424 -13.13 15.63 0.69
CA ARG A 424 -14.47 15.50 0.15
C ARG A 424 -15.14 14.25 0.71
N SER A 425 -16.38 14.00 0.31
CA SER A 425 -17.02 12.70 0.47
C SER A 425 -17.20 12.00 -0.86
N MET A 426 -17.32 10.68 -0.82
CA MET A 426 -17.60 9.85 -2.00
C MET A 426 -18.70 8.86 -1.67
N THR A 427 -19.78 8.89 -2.44
CA THR A 427 -20.91 7.97 -2.32
C THR A 427 -20.88 7.00 -3.49
N ILE A 428 -20.88 5.71 -3.19
CA ILE A 428 -20.98 4.66 -4.21
C ILE A 428 -22.36 4.05 -4.18
N THR A 429 -22.99 3.93 -5.35
CA THR A 429 -24.25 3.23 -5.54
C THR A 429 -24.01 2.06 -6.51
N PRO A 430 -24.02 0.81 -6.00
CA PRO A 430 -23.86 -0.39 -6.82
C PRO A 430 -25.04 -0.58 -7.79
N PRO A 431 -24.85 -1.37 -8.87
CA PRO A 431 -25.95 -1.70 -9.78
C PRO A 431 -27.00 -2.58 -9.08
N PRO A 432 -28.21 -2.71 -9.64
CA PRO A 432 -29.20 -3.69 -9.20
C PRO A 432 -28.60 -5.10 -9.13
N ARG A 433 -29.20 -5.99 -8.32
CA ARG A 433 -28.71 -7.38 -8.15
C ARG A 433 -28.50 -8.07 -9.50
N GLY A 434 -27.33 -8.68 -9.67
CA GLY A 434 -26.90 -9.31 -10.94
C GLY A 434 -26.32 -8.32 -11.95
N GLY A 435 -26.28 -7.02 -11.65
CA GLY A 435 -25.74 -6.01 -12.56
C GLY A 435 -24.23 -5.77 -12.43
N LEU A 436 -23.58 -6.31 -11.39
CA LEU A 436 -22.14 -6.14 -11.15
C LEU A 436 -21.35 -7.04 -12.11
N ARG A 437 -20.42 -6.47 -12.88
CA ARG A 437 -19.65 -7.20 -13.90
C ARG A 437 -18.19 -7.32 -13.54
N ALA A 438 -17.60 -8.47 -13.87
CA ALA A 438 -16.17 -8.71 -13.70
C ALA A 438 -15.37 -7.79 -14.64
N VAL A 439 -14.24 -7.28 -14.15
CA VAL A 439 -13.39 -6.31 -14.87
C VAL A 439 -11.94 -6.79 -14.91
N ASP A 440 -11.35 -6.71 -16.10
CA ASP A 440 -9.92 -6.95 -16.30
C ASP A 440 -9.12 -5.80 -15.71
N PHE A 441 -7.98 -6.10 -15.08
CA PHE A 441 -7.06 -5.06 -14.65
C PHE A 441 -5.61 -5.51 -14.57
N THR A 442 -4.72 -4.55 -14.77
CA THR A 442 -3.28 -4.71 -14.60
C THR A 442 -2.79 -3.69 -13.59
N THR A 443 -2.17 -4.17 -12.51
CA THR A 443 -1.54 -3.28 -11.53
C THR A 443 -0.37 -2.54 -12.17
N ALA A 444 -0.10 -1.32 -11.69
CA ALA A 444 1.03 -0.50 -12.13
C ALA A 444 1.36 0.54 -11.04
N PRO A 445 2.55 1.17 -11.10
CA PRO A 445 2.83 2.37 -10.28
C PRO A 445 1.76 3.45 -10.48
N TYR A 446 1.56 4.30 -9.47
CA TYR A 446 0.60 5.39 -9.55
C TYR A 446 0.88 6.30 -10.77
N PRO A 447 -0.14 6.77 -11.53
CA PRO A 447 -1.59 6.72 -11.27
C PRO A 447 -2.31 5.44 -11.74
N GLY A 448 -1.59 4.38 -12.07
CA GLY A 448 -2.19 3.09 -12.45
C GLY A 448 -2.91 2.38 -11.30
N VAL A 449 -3.44 1.19 -11.58
CA VAL A 449 -4.19 0.40 -10.58
C VAL A 449 -3.23 0.01 -9.44
N PRO A 450 -3.49 0.44 -8.19
CA PRO A 450 -2.56 0.19 -7.10
C PRO A 450 -2.57 -1.29 -6.73
N THR A 451 -1.39 -1.91 -6.70
CA THR A 451 -1.23 -3.31 -6.22
C THR A 451 -1.82 -3.52 -4.82
N ASP A 452 -1.88 -2.47 -4.00
CA ASP A 452 -2.51 -2.51 -2.67
C ASP A 452 -4.04 -2.73 -2.67
N MET A 453 -4.69 -2.51 -3.81
CA MET A 453 -6.11 -2.83 -4.04
C MET A 453 -6.30 -4.16 -4.77
N GLN A 454 -5.23 -4.82 -5.25
CA GLN A 454 -5.33 -6.01 -6.08
C GLN A 454 -6.13 -7.14 -5.40
N PRO A 455 -5.90 -7.52 -4.13
CA PRO A 455 -6.69 -8.58 -3.49
C PRO A 455 -8.17 -8.24 -3.37
N GLN A 456 -8.49 -6.99 -3.04
CA GLN A 456 -9.86 -6.50 -2.87
C GLN A 456 -10.58 -6.47 -4.23
N LEU A 457 -9.91 -6.05 -5.31
CA LEU A 457 -10.46 -6.07 -6.66
C LEU A 457 -10.62 -7.51 -7.20
N CYS A 458 -9.78 -8.46 -6.79
CA CYS A 458 -10.04 -9.88 -7.07
C CYS A 458 -11.33 -10.36 -6.39
N VAL A 459 -11.63 -9.90 -5.18
CA VAL A 459 -12.89 -10.19 -4.49
C VAL A 459 -14.08 -9.52 -5.18
N LEU A 460 -13.92 -8.29 -5.69
CA LEU A 460 -14.92 -7.64 -6.54
C LEU A 460 -15.28 -8.55 -7.73
N ASN A 461 -14.27 -9.04 -8.45
CA ASN A 461 -14.46 -9.94 -9.59
C ASN A 461 -15.10 -11.28 -9.19
N ALA A 462 -14.75 -11.83 -8.03
CA ALA A 462 -15.41 -13.03 -7.50
C ALA A 462 -16.90 -12.80 -7.22
N CYS A 463 -17.29 -11.60 -6.76
CA CYS A 463 -18.67 -11.23 -6.46
C CYS A 463 -19.46 -10.73 -7.69
N ALA A 464 -18.82 -10.61 -8.84
CA ALA A 464 -19.42 -10.09 -10.06
C ALA A 464 -19.85 -11.22 -11.01
N GLU A 465 -20.56 -10.87 -12.09
CA GLU A 465 -20.87 -11.77 -13.21
C GLU A 465 -19.81 -11.67 -14.31
N GLY A 466 -19.44 -12.80 -14.90
CA GLY A 466 -18.49 -12.88 -16.01
C GLY A 466 -17.12 -13.40 -15.61
N VAL A 467 -16.14 -13.20 -16.50
CA VAL A 467 -14.75 -13.64 -16.31
C VAL A 467 -13.85 -12.43 -16.35
N ALA A 468 -12.87 -12.37 -15.46
CA ALA A 468 -11.84 -11.33 -15.45
C ALA A 468 -10.43 -11.91 -15.50
N ILE A 469 -9.52 -11.17 -16.14
CA ILE A 469 -8.10 -11.43 -16.21
C ILE A 469 -7.36 -10.35 -15.40
N VAL A 470 -6.63 -10.79 -14.38
CA VAL A 470 -5.91 -9.92 -13.45
C VAL A 470 -4.40 -10.11 -13.60
N ARG A 471 -3.65 -9.01 -13.72
CA ARG A 471 -2.19 -9.02 -13.85
C ARG A 471 -1.51 -8.22 -12.74
N GLU A 472 -0.60 -8.86 -12.04
CA GLU A 472 0.25 -8.24 -11.01
C GLU A 472 1.64 -7.96 -11.59
N THR A 473 2.04 -6.69 -11.65
CA THR A 473 3.32 -6.25 -12.26
C THR A 473 4.27 -5.61 -11.25
N VAL A 474 3.80 -5.33 -10.04
CA VAL A 474 4.55 -4.65 -8.99
C VAL A 474 5.17 -5.66 -8.02
N PHE A 475 4.45 -6.73 -7.67
CA PHE A 475 4.92 -7.77 -6.75
C PHE A 475 4.72 -9.19 -7.28
N GLU A 476 5.82 -9.88 -7.57
CA GLU A 476 5.85 -11.21 -8.20
C GLU A 476 5.02 -12.29 -7.47
N SER A 477 4.84 -12.17 -6.15
CA SER A 477 4.25 -13.20 -5.29
C SER A 477 2.96 -12.76 -4.58
N ARG A 478 2.28 -11.70 -5.04
CA ARG A 478 1.08 -11.16 -4.36
C ARG A 478 -0.22 -11.92 -4.68
N TRP A 479 -0.18 -13.25 -4.56
CA TRP A 479 -1.31 -14.14 -4.88
C TRP A 479 -1.75 -15.01 -3.70
N SER A 480 -1.30 -14.68 -2.49
CA SER A 480 -1.48 -15.42 -1.25
C SER A 480 -2.95 -15.63 -0.83
N HIS A 481 -3.88 -14.82 -1.34
CA HIS A 481 -5.33 -14.89 -1.08
C HIS A 481 -6.07 -15.83 -2.04
N VAL A 482 -5.47 -16.17 -3.19
CA VAL A 482 -6.11 -16.99 -4.25
C VAL A 482 -6.53 -18.38 -3.74
N PRO A 483 -5.70 -19.13 -2.98
CA PRO A 483 -6.12 -20.42 -2.43
C PRO A 483 -7.33 -20.31 -1.50
N GLU A 484 -7.45 -19.21 -0.77
CA GLU A 484 -8.58 -18.96 0.14
C GLU A 484 -9.87 -18.63 -0.64
N LEU A 485 -9.77 -17.88 -1.74
CA LEU A 485 -10.91 -17.66 -2.64
C LEU A 485 -11.39 -18.99 -3.28
N ARG A 486 -10.47 -19.87 -3.67
CA ARG A 486 -10.83 -21.22 -4.14
C ARG A 486 -11.57 -22.02 -3.06
N ARG A 487 -11.14 -21.93 -1.80
CA ARG A 487 -11.85 -22.55 -0.65
C ARG A 487 -13.27 -22.00 -0.48
N MET A 488 -13.49 -20.74 -0.85
CA MET A 488 -14.81 -20.10 -0.89
C MET A 488 -15.61 -20.43 -2.17
N GLY A 489 -15.13 -21.35 -3.01
CA GLY A 489 -15.84 -21.84 -4.20
C GLY A 489 -15.68 -20.97 -5.45
N VAL A 490 -14.72 -20.04 -5.47
CA VAL A 490 -14.38 -19.27 -6.66
C VAL A 490 -13.51 -20.10 -7.59
N GLU A 491 -13.90 -20.21 -8.86
CA GLU A 491 -13.01 -20.75 -9.88
C GLU A 491 -12.01 -19.66 -10.28
N CYS A 492 -10.75 -19.86 -9.93
CA CYS A 492 -9.68 -18.97 -10.36
C CYS A 492 -8.39 -19.73 -10.63
N ASP A 493 -7.82 -19.53 -11.81
CA ASP A 493 -6.66 -20.26 -12.31
C ASP A 493 -5.65 -19.32 -12.94
N PHE A 494 -4.37 -19.67 -12.81
CA PHE A 494 -3.33 -18.97 -13.53
C PHE A 494 -3.34 -19.39 -15.01
N VAL A 495 -3.37 -18.39 -15.87
CA VAL A 495 -3.31 -18.51 -17.32
C VAL A 495 -2.07 -17.82 -17.84
N ASP A 496 -1.67 -18.16 -19.06
CA ASP A 496 -0.55 -17.50 -19.72
C ASP A 496 -0.80 -16.02 -19.98
N ALA A 497 0.25 -15.31 -20.38
CA ALA A 497 0.21 -13.87 -20.60
C ALA A 497 -0.84 -13.44 -21.64
N ASP A 498 -1.30 -14.32 -22.53
CA ASP A 498 -2.36 -13.97 -23.49
C ASP A 498 -3.77 -14.36 -23.01
N GLY A 499 -3.88 -15.11 -21.90
CA GLY A 499 -5.15 -15.52 -21.30
C GLY A 499 -5.78 -16.79 -21.89
N ASP A 500 -5.13 -17.41 -22.87
CA ASP A 500 -5.73 -18.47 -23.69
C ASP A 500 -5.60 -19.89 -23.12
N ASP A 501 -4.51 -20.22 -22.41
CA ASP A 501 -4.27 -21.57 -21.89
C ASP A 501 -4.14 -21.63 -20.37
N ALA A 502 -4.84 -22.59 -19.74
CA ALA A 502 -4.73 -22.89 -18.33
C ALA A 502 -3.43 -23.66 -18.06
N VAL A 503 -2.55 -23.11 -17.22
CA VAL A 503 -1.25 -23.73 -16.97
C VAL A 503 -1.38 -24.83 -15.91
N ALA A 504 -1.31 -26.09 -16.34
CA ALA A 504 -1.39 -27.27 -15.49
C ALA A 504 -0.15 -27.44 -14.60
N ASN A 505 -0.01 -26.62 -13.54
CA ASN A 505 0.77 -26.86 -12.30
C ASN A 505 0.86 -25.63 -11.38
N ALA A 506 -0.18 -24.80 -11.30
CA ALA A 506 -0.14 -23.55 -10.52
C ALA A 506 -0.19 -23.71 -8.98
N ASN A 507 -0.08 -24.93 -8.45
CA ASN A 507 -0.04 -25.21 -7.00
C ASN A 507 1.39 -25.21 -6.42
N ALA A 508 2.42 -24.91 -7.21
CA ALA A 508 3.81 -24.98 -6.78
C ALA A 508 4.47 -23.59 -6.70
N ASN A 509 4.39 -22.97 -5.52
CA ASN A 509 5.23 -21.86 -5.06
C ASN A 509 4.97 -20.46 -5.70
N ALA A 510 4.97 -19.41 -4.87
CA ALA A 510 4.62 -18.03 -5.28
C ALA A 510 5.57 -17.44 -6.35
N ASN A 511 6.80 -17.94 -6.43
CA ASN A 511 7.79 -17.57 -7.45
C ASN A 511 7.50 -18.16 -8.84
N ALA A 512 6.67 -19.19 -8.97
CA ALA A 512 6.40 -19.86 -10.25
C ALA A 512 5.36 -19.13 -11.12
N ASN A 513 4.76 -18.04 -10.62
CA ASN A 513 3.68 -17.31 -11.29
C ASN A 513 4.11 -15.92 -11.81
N ALA A 514 5.41 -15.60 -11.77
CA ALA A 514 5.93 -14.37 -12.36
C ALA A 514 5.57 -14.29 -13.86
N GLY A 515 4.91 -13.20 -14.27
CA GLY A 515 4.48 -12.99 -15.66
C GLY A 515 3.17 -13.69 -16.07
N ARG A 516 2.47 -14.37 -15.15
CA ARG A 516 1.16 -14.99 -15.42
C ARG A 516 0.01 -14.06 -15.07
N ALA A 517 -1.15 -14.30 -15.68
CA ALA A 517 -2.39 -13.64 -15.29
C ALA A 517 -3.26 -14.60 -14.48
N LEU A 518 -4.09 -14.06 -13.59
CA LEU A 518 -5.10 -14.81 -12.86
C LEU A 518 -6.45 -14.64 -13.57
N ARG A 519 -7.01 -15.73 -14.10
CA ARG A 519 -8.39 -15.81 -14.54
C ARG A 519 -9.28 -16.01 -13.32
N ILE A 520 -10.31 -15.19 -13.16
CA ILE A 520 -11.33 -15.32 -12.11
C ILE A 520 -12.69 -15.44 -12.80
N VAL A 521 -13.43 -16.52 -12.50
CA VAL A 521 -14.83 -16.67 -12.91
C VAL A 521 -15.70 -16.20 -11.76
N GLY A 522 -16.43 -15.11 -11.98
CA GLY A 522 -17.30 -14.51 -10.98
C GLY A 522 -18.48 -15.40 -10.65
N VAL A 523 -18.75 -15.56 -9.35
CA VAL A 523 -19.85 -16.39 -8.82
C VAL A 523 -21.08 -15.55 -8.44
N GLY A 524 -21.01 -14.22 -8.62
CA GLY A 524 -22.03 -13.27 -8.22
C GLY A 524 -22.08 -12.98 -6.72
N ALA A 525 -22.83 -11.94 -6.34
CA ALA A 525 -22.83 -11.32 -5.00
C ALA A 525 -23.24 -12.25 -3.83
N ARG A 526 -23.73 -13.46 -4.11
CA ARG A 526 -24.10 -14.49 -3.11
C ARG A 526 -23.64 -15.90 -3.49
N GLY A 527 -22.71 -16.01 -4.45
CA GLY A 527 -22.18 -17.30 -4.89
C GLY A 527 -21.06 -17.84 -4.01
N LEU A 528 -20.46 -17.00 -3.15
CA LEU A 528 -19.38 -17.40 -2.26
C LEU A 528 -19.86 -18.38 -1.19
N ARG A 529 -19.14 -19.49 -1.05
CA ARG A 529 -19.45 -20.58 -0.12
C ARG A 529 -18.80 -20.34 1.23
N ARG A 530 -19.41 -20.92 2.27
CA ARG A 530 -18.88 -20.85 3.62
C ARG A 530 -17.48 -21.47 3.70
N ALA A 531 -16.50 -20.74 4.22
CA ALA A 531 -15.17 -21.27 4.47
C ALA A 531 -14.54 -20.73 5.75
N ASP A 532 -13.63 -21.51 6.33
CA ASP A 532 -12.67 -21.02 7.30
C ASP A 532 -11.37 -20.73 6.53
N VAL A 533 -10.94 -19.46 6.56
CA VAL A 533 -9.85 -18.90 5.76
C VAL A 533 -8.83 -18.19 6.63
N ARG A 534 -7.61 -18.02 6.12
CA ARG A 534 -6.53 -17.34 6.86
C ARG A 534 -5.93 -16.19 6.04
N GLY A 535 -5.92 -15.00 6.63
CA GLY A 535 -5.17 -13.87 6.13
C GLY A 535 -3.67 -14.14 6.18
N SER A 536 -3.00 -13.96 5.05
CA SER A 536 -1.56 -14.21 4.84
C SER A 536 -0.72 -12.93 4.81
N ASP A 537 -1.37 -11.80 4.49
CA ASP A 537 -0.82 -10.45 4.56
C ASP A 537 -1.94 -9.43 4.83
N LEU A 538 -1.56 -8.17 4.99
CA LEU A 538 -2.47 -7.07 5.34
C LEU A 538 -3.66 -6.96 4.38
N ARG A 539 -3.39 -6.94 3.06
CA ARG A 539 -4.44 -6.67 2.06
C ARG A 539 -5.22 -7.93 1.73
N ALA A 540 -4.57 -9.10 1.75
CA ALA A 540 -5.24 -10.39 1.69
C ALA A 540 -6.25 -10.57 2.85
N SER A 541 -5.86 -10.19 4.06
CA SER A 541 -6.75 -10.27 5.24
C SER A 541 -8.00 -9.41 5.07
N ALA A 542 -7.84 -8.16 4.62
CA ALA A 542 -8.97 -7.27 4.35
C ALA A 542 -9.86 -7.83 3.23
N ALA A 543 -9.27 -8.28 2.11
CA ALA A 543 -10.02 -8.87 1.00
C ALA A 543 -10.87 -10.07 1.44
N LEU A 544 -10.34 -10.98 2.27
CA LEU A 544 -11.10 -12.12 2.78
C LEU A 544 -12.24 -11.72 3.72
N ILE A 545 -12.11 -10.63 4.47
CA ILE A 545 -13.22 -10.07 5.25
C ILE A 545 -14.30 -9.52 4.32
N VAL A 546 -13.92 -8.81 3.25
CA VAL A 546 -14.87 -8.33 2.22
C VAL A 546 -15.60 -9.51 1.58
N ALA A 547 -14.88 -10.58 1.21
CA ALA A 547 -15.47 -11.79 0.67
C ALA A 547 -16.44 -12.44 1.69
N GLY A 548 -16.09 -12.39 2.98
CA GLY A 548 -16.92 -12.83 4.09
C GLY A 548 -18.29 -12.14 4.20
N LEU A 549 -18.37 -10.86 3.80
CA LEU A 549 -19.63 -10.11 3.81
C LEU A 549 -20.58 -10.55 2.69
N ALA A 550 -20.04 -11.16 1.63
CA ALA A 550 -20.79 -11.77 0.53
C ALA A 550 -21.05 -13.29 0.73
N GLY A 551 -20.30 -13.96 1.61
CA GLY A 551 -20.53 -15.37 2.00
C GLY A 551 -19.96 -15.72 3.39
N PRO A 552 -20.66 -16.54 4.21
CA PRO A 552 -20.36 -16.66 5.65
C PRO A 552 -18.95 -17.19 5.88
N THR A 553 -18.12 -16.53 6.71
CA THR A 553 -16.69 -16.85 6.77
C THR A 553 -16.11 -16.67 8.16
N ARG A 554 -15.11 -17.50 8.49
CA ARG A 554 -14.20 -17.26 9.63
C ARG A 554 -12.83 -16.87 9.09
N VAL A 555 -12.36 -15.66 9.41
CA VAL A 555 -11.05 -15.15 8.97
C VAL A 555 -10.07 -15.16 10.13
N ALA A 556 -9.05 -16.03 10.07
CA ALA A 556 -7.93 -16.03 11.01
C ALA A 556 -6.75 -15.18 10.49
N GLY A 557 -5.69 -15.02 11.29
CA GLY A 557 -4.49 -14.26 10.88
C GLY A 557 -4.63 -12.74 11.06
N LEU A 558 -5.47 -12.30 12.01
CA LEU A 558 -5.83 -10.89 12.21
C LEU A 558 -4.65 -9.98 12.56
N ALA A 559 -3.55 -10.53 13.05
CA ALA A 559 -2.30 -9.79 13.26
C ALA A 559 -1.80 -9.09 11.98
N HIS A 560 -2.13 -9.62 10.79
CA HIS A 560 -1.83 -8.94 9.53
C HIS A 560 -2.76 -7.76 9.25
N LEU A 561 -4.05 -7.88 9.59
CA LEU A 561 -5.06 -6.83 9.41
C LEU A 561 -4.76 -5.61 10.29
N ASP A 562 -4.44 -5.87 11.56
CA ASP A 562 -4.23 -4.86 12.61
C ASP A 562 -2.98 -3.99 12.36
N ARG A 563 -2.18 -4.34 11.34
CA ARG A 563 -1.03 -3.53 10.87
C ARG A 563 -1.42 -2.38 9.95
N GLY A 564 -2.62 -2.39 9.37
CA GLY A 564 -2.97 -1.39 8.35
C GLY A 564 -4.45 -1.06 8.17
N TYR A 565 -5.35 -1.63 8.98
CA TYR A 565 -6.70 -1.13 9.12
C TYR A 565 -7.01 -0.92 10.61
N GLU A 566 -7.44 0.29 10.96
CA GLU A 566 -7.77 0.63 12.34
C GLU A 566 -9.26 0.37 12.57
N GLY A 567 -9.56 -0.66 13.36
CA GLY A 567 -10.94 -1.00 13.73
C GLY A 567 -11.85 -1.29 12.54
N LEU A 568 -11.37 -2.00 11.51
CA LEU A 568 -12.18 -2.33 10.32
C LEU A 568 -13.51 -2.99 10.70
N ASP A 569 -13.48 -3.91 11.66
CA ASP A 569 -14.68 -4.57 12.19
C ASP A 569 -15.65 -3.57 12.85
N ALA A 570 -15.14 -2.58 13.58
CA ALA A 570 -15.95 -1.53 14.19
C ALA A 570 -16.58 -0.62 13.12
N LYS A 571 -15.82 -0.23 12.09
CA LYS A 571 -16.33 0.55 10.95
C LYS A 571 -17.42 -0.21 10.18
N LEU A 572 -17.21 -1.50 9.93
CA LEU A 572 -18.19 -2.38 9.29
C LEU A 572 -19.45 -2.54 10.14
N ARG A 573 -19.32 -2.78 11.45
CA ARG A 573 -20.46 -2.80 12.39
C ARG A 573 -21.22 -1.47 12.41
N GLY A 574 -20.48 -0.35 12.34
CA GLY A 574 -21.05 1.00 12.30
C GLY A 574 -21.97 1.26 11.11
N VAL A 575 -21.83 0.51 10.01
CA VAL A 575 -22.72 0.57 8.84
C VAL A 575 -23.66 -0.65 8.73
N GLY A 576 -23.76 -1.46 9.79
CA GLY A 576 -24.75 -2.55 9.90
C GLY A 576 -24.24 -3.94 9.53
N ALA A 577 -22.93 -4.15 9.39
CA ALA A 577 -22.39 -5.48 9.16
C ALA A 577 -22.39 -6.34 10.44
N ASP A 578 -22.72 -7.63 10.31
CA ASP A 578 -22.58 -8.62 11.39
C ASP A 578 -21.18 -9.23 11.35
N VAL A 579 -20.28 -8.62 12.13
CA VAL A 579 -18.85 -8.94 12.20
C VAL A 579 -18.42 -8.97 13.66
N GLU A 580 -17.87 -10.09 14.10
CA GLU A 580 -17.50 -10.30 15.51
C GLU A 580 -16.09 -10.90 15.63
N ARG A 581 -15.21 -10.25 16.39
CA ARG A 581 -13.90 -10.81 16.73
C ARG A 581 -14.04 -11.80 17.89
N ARG A 582 -13.73 -13.07 17.66
CA ARG A 582 -13.85 -14.16 18.64
C ARG A 582 -12.51 -14.82 18.93
N PRO A 583 -12.26 -15.31 20.16
CA PRO A 583 -11.07 -16.10 20.44
C PRO A 583 -11.12 -17.43 19.70
N VAL A 584 -9.96 -18.00 19.35
CA VAL A 584 -9.91 -19.36 18.82
C VAL A 584 -10.29 -20.33 19.95
N PRO A 585 -11.31 -21.19 19.76
CA PRO A 585 -11.68 -22.15 20.78
C PRO A 585 -10.49 -23.09 21.06
N PRO A 586 -10.24 -23.45 22.33
CA PRO A 586 -9.16 -24.38 22.65
C PRO A 586 -9.36 -25.69 21.90
N ARG A 587 -8.29 -26.21 21.28
CA ARG A 587 -8.32 -27.54 20.64
C ARG A 587 -8.69 -28.57 21.72
N LYS A 588 -9.80 -29.29 21.52
CA LYS A 588 -10.21 -30.41 22.36
C LYS A 588 -9.31 -31.62 22.16
#